data_AF-A0A4Q6AC41-F1
#
_entry.id   AF-A0A4Q6AC41-F1
#
_cell.length_a   1.000
_cell.length_b   1.000
_cell.length_c   1.000
_cell.angle_alpha   90.00
_cell.angle_beta   90.00
_cell.angle_gamma   90.00
#
_symmetry.space_group_name_H-M   'P 1'
#
loop_
_entity.id
_entity.type
_entity.pdbx_description
1 polymer ?
#
loop_
_entity_poly.entity_id
_entity_poly.type
_entity_poly.pdbx_seq_one_letter_code
_entity_poly.pdbx_strand_id
1 'polypeptide(L)'
;KPYFEKGLAAARQVRDTANQVQALFGLSNCAMGVKNFPLALTHSFEALALAKASGKNSILLLAYTSLSEVAIKMKKGKEAIGYATEVLQYAEKTKTTHYHLLGLMNLAEGYALIGDQDKRIAYLEQAMPIALENGVVIQLDDIYRSLYEAYESKGDHKAALAAFRRHVYYKDSTINLKSNKVLAEVETRYQTAQKEKALSEKQLQLTQKDLQLHKSRQYTFYSIAAALFALLIAVGLYFFYRNRKKAHQRNLKAMQQEKELQLLQAVLQGEEKERSRIAKDLHDGVAGMLAAVKMHFSSVSVQHQSIQGDEAFLQGIRLLDEASLEVRKTSHNLMPEVLLQHGLDVALRRYCQNISNSNVLQVQYDSWGEMHRFQNNFELSVYRIVQELL
;
A
#
# COMPACT_ATOMS: atom_id res chain seq x y z
N LYS A 1 36.34 -32.12 16.87
CA LYS A 1 36.75 -31.04 17.80
C LYS A 1 35.64 -30.01 18.07
N PRO A 2 35.09 -29.25 17.09
CA PRO A 2 34.16 -28.13 17.40
C PRO A 2 32.86 -28.58 18.10
N TYR A 3 32.37 -29.76 17.75
CA TYR A 3 31.16 -30.34 18.35
C TYR A 3 31.36 -30.77 19.81
N PHE A 4 32.52 -31.34 20.17
CA PHE A 4 32.81 -31.73 21.55
C PHE A 4 33.08 -30.52 22.44
N GLU A 5 33.69 -29.44 21.91
CA GLU A 5 33.87 -28.18 22.66
C GLU A 5 32.52 -27.52 22.97
N LYS A 6 31.62 -27.43 21.99
CA LYS A 6 30.25 -26.94 22.19
C LYS A 6 29.46 -27.83 23.15
N GLY A 7 29.58 -29.15 23.01
CA GLY A 7 28.95 -30.12 23.90
C GLY A 7 29.43 -29.99 25.34
N LEU A 8 30.74 -29.83 25.57
CA LEU A 8 31.31 -29.61 26.89
C LEU A 8 30.81 -28.31 27.51
N ALA A 9 30.75 -27.22 26.74
CA ALA A 9 30.24 -25.94 27.21
C ALA A 9 28.77 -26.04 27.65
N ALA A 10 27.92 -26.68 26.85
CA ALA A 10 26.52 -26.91 27.20
C ALA A 10 26.38 -27.80 28.44
N ALA A 11 27.13 -28.91 28.52
CA ALA A 11 27.10 -29.83 29.65
C ALA A 11 27.58 -29.16 30.97
N ARG A 12 28.51 -28.21 30.89
CA ARG A 12 28.92 -27.38 32.04
C ARG A 12 27.82 -26.43 32.49
N GLN A 13 27.08 -25.82 31.58
CA GLN A 13 25.97 -24.91 31.91
C GLN A 13 24.87 -25.62 32.71
N VAL A 14 24.52 -26.85 32.31
CA VAL A 14 23.48 -27.65 32.98
C VAL A 14 24.03 -28.55 34.10
N ARG A 15 25.33 -28.47 34.41
CA ARG A 15 26.02 -29.28 35.42
C ARG A 15 25.85 -30.80 35.23
N ASP A 16 25.79 -31.26 33.98
CA ASP A 16 25.70 -32.68 33.65
C ASP A 16 27.09 -33.31 33.60
N THR A 17 27.50 -33.93 34.70
CA THR A 17 28.81 -34.57 34.84
C THR A 17 29.05 -35.68 33.82
N ALA A 18 28.01 -36.44 33.44
CA ALA A 18 28.20 -37.57 32.53
C ALA A 18 28.52 -37.08 31.11
N ASN A 19 27.77 -36.08 30.63
CA ASN A 19 28.03 -35.47 29.33
C ASN A 19 29.33 -34.66 29.31
N GLN A 20 29.74 -34.05 30.43
CA GLN A 20 31.06 -33.43 30.55
C GLN A 20 32.19 -34.45 30.37
N VAL A 21 32.13 -35.59 31.07
CA VAL A 21 33.12 -36.67 30.94
C VAL A 21 33.14 -37.24 29.51
N GLN A 22 31.98 -37.45 28.90
CA GLN A 22 31.90 -37.95 27.52
C GLN A 22 32.48 -36.95 26.51
N ALA A 23 32.22 -35.65 26.67
CA ALA A 23 32.80 -34.62 25.82
C ALA A 23 34.32 -34.53 25.98
N LEU A 24 34.83 -34.61 27.22
CA LEU A 24 36.27 -34.62 27.51
C LEU A 24 36.96 -35.88 26.96
N PHE A 25 36.30 -37.05 27.04
CA PHE A 25 36.76 -38.27 26.37
C PHE A 25 36.91 -38.06 24.85
N GLY A 26 35.89 -37.49 24.21
CA GLY A 26 35.93 -37.17 22.78
C GLY A 26 37.01 -36.14 22.40
N LEU A 27 37.25 -35.13 23.25
CA LEU A 27 38.34 -34.17 23.07
C LEU A 27 39.71 -34.80 23.23
N SER A 28 39.89 -35.71 24.19
CA SER A 28 41.11 -36.48 24.35
C SER A 28 41.42 -37.31 23.09
N ASN A 29 40.41 -38.01 22.53
CA ASN A 29 40.58 -38.77 21.29
C ASN A 29 40.90 -37.88 20.09
N CYS A 30 40.28 -36.70 19.98
CA CYS A 30 40.63 -35.70 18.97
C CYS A 30 42.10 -35.25 19.10
N ALA A 31 42.55 -34.98 20.34
CA ALA A 31 43.92 -34.55 20.63
C ALA A 31 44.94 -35.66 20.33
N MET A 32 44.63 -36.92 20.67
CA MET A 32 45.45 -38.09 20.27
C MET A 32 45.53 -38.24 18.75
N GLY A 33 44.44 -38.02 18.02
CA GLY A 33 44.40 -38.10 16.55
C GLY A 33 45.34 -37.11 15.86
N VAL A 34 45.54 -35.93 16.45
CA VAL A 34 46.53 -34.93 15.99
C VAL A 34 47.90 -35.07 16.69
N LYS A 35 48.12 -36.16 17.43
CA LYS A 35 49.35 -36.47 18.19
C LYS A 35 49.72 -35.45 19.29
N ASN A 36 48.74 -34.67 19.77
CA ASN A 36 48.94 -33.78 20.92
C ASN A 36 48.63 -34.53 22.23
N PHE A 37 49.55 -35.40 22.64
CA PHE A 37 49.39 -36.24 23.82
C PHE A 37 49.29 -35.47 25.15
N PRO A 38 50.05 -34.37 25.38
CA PRO A 38 49.89 -33.57 26.60
C PRO A 38 48.48 -33.03 26.75
N LEU A 39 47.88 -32.51 25.66
CA LEU A 39 46.51 -32.02 25.69
C LEU A 39 45.50 -33.15 25.89
N ALA A 40 45.71 -34.30 25.24
CA ALA A 40 44.86 -35.47 25.45
C ALA A 40 44.87 -35.90 26.92
N LEU A 41 46.05 -35.96 27.53
CA LEU A 41 46.24 -36.32 28.93
C LEU A 41 45.55 -35.34 29.88
N THR A 42 45.63 -34.03 29.61
CA THR A 42 44.90 -33.00 30.39
C THR A 42 43.40 -33.25 30.36
N HIS A 43 42.82 -33.49 29.18
CA HIS A 43 41.39 -33.79 29.06
C HIS A 43 40.99 -35.10 29.75
N SER A 44 41.81 -36.13 29.65
CA SER A 44 41.58 -37.42 30.31
C SER A 44 41.66 -37.31 31.85
N PHE A 45 42.58 -36.51 32.39
CA PHE A 45 42.63 -36.26 33.84
C PHE A 45 41.48 -35.41 34.34
N GLU A 46 41.06 -34.40 33.59
CA GLU A 46 39.86 -33.62 33.91
C GLU A 46 38.62 -34.52 33.93
N ALA A 47 38.48 -35.40 32.94
CA ALA A 47 37.42 -36.40 32.89
C ALA A 47 37.45 -37.32 34.12
N LEU A 48 38.64 -37.78 34.53
CA LEU A 48 38.77 -38.64 35.71
C LEU A 48 38.39 -37.92 37.01
N ALA A 49 38.79 -36.66 37.18
CA ALA A 49 38.45 -35.87 38.36
C ALA A 49 36.92 -35.72 38.51
N LEU A 50 36.24 -35.39 37.42
CA LEU A 50 34.78 -35.30 37.37
C LEU A 50 34.10 -36.66 37.61
N ALA A 51 34.63 -37.73 37.00
CA ALA A 51 34.11 -39.09 37.17
C ALA A 51 34.22 -39.57 38.62
N LYS A 52 35.36 -39.33 39.30
CA LYS A 52 35.57 -39.64 40.72
C LYS A 52 34.60 -38.88 41.61
N ALA A 53 34.39 -37.59 41.36
CA ALA A 53 33.47 -36.76 42.13
C ALA A 53 32.01 -37.25 42.04
N SER A 54 31.61 -37.86 40.92
CA SER A 54 30.26 -38.38 40.74
C SER A 54 30.05 -39.81 41.25
N GLY A 55 31.11 -40.59 41.50
CA GLY A 55 31.02 -41.96 42.04
C GLY A 55 30.35 -42.99 41.10
N LYS A 56 30.06 -42.64 39.85
CA LYS A 56 29.36 -43.53 38.90
C LYS A 56 30.37 -44.40 38.13
N ASN A 57 30.20 -45.72 38.19
CA ASN A 57 31.09 -46.68 37.54
C ASN A 57 31.19 -46.49 36.01
N SER A 58 30.09 -46.11 35.33
CA SER A 58 30.06 -45.95 33.87
C SER A 58 30.92 -44.79 33.34
N ILE A 59 31.02 -43.70 34.09
CA ILE A 59 31.85 -42.54 33.70
C ILE A 59 33.30 -42.70 34.19
N LEU A 60 33.53 -43.44 35.27
CA LEU A 60 34.88 -43.88 35.68
C LEU A 60 35.49 -44.78 34.62
N LEU A 61 34.70 -45.73 34.09
CA LEU A 61 35.09 -46.59 32.98
C LEU A 61 35.56 -45.78 31.76
N LEU A 62 34.78 -44.79 31.33
CA LEU A 62 35.14 -43.90 30.21
C LEU A 62 36.44 -43.14 30.47
N ALA A 63 36.60 -42.56 31.67
CA ALA A 63 37.79 -41.79 32.01
C ALA A 63 39.06 -42.66 32.05
N TYR A 64 39.00 -43.84 32.67
CA TYR A 64 40.13 -44.78 32.69
C TYR A 64 40.45 -45.35 31.30
N THR A 65 39.43 -45.55 30.46
CA THR A 65 39.62 -45.95 29.06
C THR A 65 40.47 -44.92 28.33
N SER A 66 40.10 -43.64 28.46
CA SER A 66 40.86 -42.52 27.87
C SER A 66 42.32 -42.50 28.33
N LEU A 67 42.55 -42.61 29.64
CA LEU A 67 43.90 -42.58 30.22
C LEU A 67 44.74 -43.78 29.77
N SER A 68 44.15 -44.98 29.67
CA SER A 68 44.85 -46.16 29.18
C SER A 68 45.30 -46.00 27.72
N GLU A 69 44.43 -45.49 26.84
CA GLU A 69 44.76 -45.25 25.44
C GLU A 69 45.83 -44.16 25.26
N VAL A 70 45.72 -43.05 26.01
CA VAL A 70 46.72 -41.98 25.99
C VAL A 70 48.08 -42.51 26.48
N ALA A 71 48.10 -43.28 27.57
CA ALA A 71 49.32 -43.87 28.11
C ALA A 71 49.98 -44.84 27.11
N ILE A 72 49.19 -45.66 26.41
CA ILE A 72 49.66 -46.52 25.30
C ILE A 72 50.32 -45.66 24.20
N LYS A 73 49.64 -44.60 23.73
CA LYS A 73 50.19 -43.73 22.67
C LYS A 73 51.46 -43.00 23.10
N MET A 74 51.58 -42.69 24.38
CA MET A 74 52.81 -42.13 24.99
C MET A 74 53.88 -43.18 25.27
N LYS A 75 53.65 -44.46 24.95
CA LYS A 75 54.55 -45.60 25.22
C LYS A 75 54.85 -45.82 26.71
N LYS A 76 53.93 -45.43 27.58
CA LYS A 76 54.06 -45.58 29.03
C LYS A 76 53.41 -46.88 29.51
N GLY A 77 54.08 -48.01 29.25
CA GLY A 77 53.51 -49.36 29.47
C GLY A 77 52.97 -49.60 30.89
N LYS A 78 53.70 -49.23 31.95
CA LYS A 78 53.25 -49.43 33.34
C LYS A 78 51.99 -48.63 33.68
N GLU A 79 51.92 -47.37 33.26
CA GLU A 79 50.74 -46.51 33.46
C GLU A 79 49.54 -47.06 32.67
N ALA A 80 49.78 -47.48 31.42
CA ALA A 80 48.75 -48.09 30.57
C ALA A 80 48.16 -49.36 31.21
N ILE A 81 49.00 -50.24 31.76
CA ILE A 81 48.55 -51.43 32.48
C ILE A 81 47.67 -51.04 33.66
N GLY A 82 48.14 -50.11 34.50
CA GLY A 82 47.38 -49.66 35.67
C GLY A 82 45.99 -49.13 35.30
N TYR A 83 45.90 -48.24 34.30
CA TYR A 83 44.61 -47.72 33.85
C TYR A 83 43.74 -48.77 33.17
N ALA A 84 44.31 -49.67 32.36
CA ALA A 84 43.55 -50.72 31.67
C ALA A 84 43.02 -51.79 32.65
N THR A 85 43.71 -52.05 33.77
CA THR A 85 43.19 -52.89 34.86
C THR A 85 41.93 -52.27 35.47
N GLU A 86 41.93 -50.96 35.72
CA GLU A 86 40.73 -50.25 36.18
C GLU A 86 39.60 -50.34 35.15
N VAL A 87 39.90 -50.20 33.85
CA VAL A 87 38.92 -50.38 32.77
C VAL A 87 38.24 -51.74 32.87
N LEU A 88 39.00 -52.84 33.02
CA LEU A 88 38.42 -54.17 33.17
C LEU A 88 37.55 -54.31 34.41
N GLN A 89 38.02 -53.82 35.55
CA GLN A 89 37.29 -53.90 36.80
C GLN A 89 35.94 -53.18 36.71
N TYR A 90 35.92 -51.97 36.12
CA TYR A 90 34.67 -51.23 35.95
C TYR A 90 33.79 -51.81 34.85
N ALA A 91 34.37 -52.32 33.75
CA ALA A 91 33.62 -52.96 32.68
C ALA A 91 32.86 -54.20 33.16
N GLU A 92 33.45 -54.96 34.08
CA GLU A 92 32.81 -56.11 34.72
C GLU A 92 31.65 -55.67 35.64
N LYS A 93 31.87 -54.64 36.47
CA LYS A 93 30.83 -54.04 37.32
C LYS A 93 29.66 -53.47 36.51
N THR A 94 29.92 -52.92 35.33
CA THR A 94 28.90 -52.35 34.44
C THR A 94 28.35 -53.36 33.43
N LYS A 95 28.88 -54.58 33.38
CA LYS A 95 28.52 -55.64 32.39
C LYS A 95 28.61 -55.15 30.94
N THR A 96 29.63 -54.36 30.62
CA THR A 96 29.80 -53.76 29.29
C THR A 96 30.82 -54.54 28.46
N THR A 97 30.34 -55.46 27.62
CA THR A 97 31.17 -56.35 26.78
C THR A 97 32.18 -55.59 25.91
N HIS A 98 31.77 -54.47 25.30
CA HIS A 98 32.64 -53.65 24.47
C HIS A 98 33.88 -53.12 25.22
N TYR A 99 33.68 -52.56 26.41
CA TYR A 99 34.78 -52.03 27.22
C TYR A 99 35.58 -53.13 27.90
N HIS A 100 34.98 -54.30 28.13
CA HIS A 100 35.72 -55.47 28.59
C HIS A 100 36.72 -55.94 27.53
N LEU A 101 36.28 -56.05 26.27
CA LEU A 101 37.18 -56.33 25.14
C LEU A 101 38.29 -55.28 25.01
N LEU A 102 37.93 -54.00 25.05
CA LEU A 102 38.89 -52.89 24.93
C LEU A 102 39.91 -52.89 26.08
N GLY A 103 39.48 -53.17 27.31
CA GLY A 103 40.37 -53.28 28.47
C GLY A 103 41.37 -54.41 28.33
N LEU A 104 40.96 -55.59 27.83
CA LEU A 104 41.86 -56.72 27.56
C LEU A 104 42.89 -56.36 26.48
N MET A 105 42.45 -55.71 25.40
CA MET A 105 43.34 -55.26 24.33
C MET A 105 44.34 -54.19 24.83
N ASN A 106 43.89 -53.25 25.65
CA ASN A 106 44.76 -52.21 26.22
C ASN A 106 45.76 -52.79 27.23
N LEU A 107 45.38 -53.82 27.99
CA LEU A 107 46.33 -54.56 28.83
C LEU A 107 47.36 -55.28 27.98
N ALA A 108 46.93 -55.99 26.93
CA ALA A 108 47.86 -56.67 26.02
C ALA A 108 48.88 -55.70 25.43
N GLU A 109 48.44 -54.53 24.98
CA GLU A 109 49.32 -53.48 24.46
C GLU A 109 50.25 -52.90 25.55
N GLY A 110 49.74 -52.68 26.76
CA GLY A 110 50.56 -52.28 27.91
C GLY A 110 51.65 -53.28 28.26
N TYR A 111 51.33 -54.58 28.21
CA TYR A 111 52.30 -55.66 28.41
C TYR A 111 53.29 -55.80 27.25
N ALA A 112 52.85 -55.56 26.01
CA ALA A 112 53.73 -55.46 24.85
C ALA A 112 54.78 -54.35 25.04
N LEU A 113 54.38 -53.18 25.54
CA LEU A 113 55.27 -52.03 25.78
C LEU A 113 56.34 -52.28 26.85
N ILE A 114 56.08 -53.18 27.81
CA ILE A 114 57.07 -53.57 28.84
C ILE A 114 57.81 -54.86 28.50
N GLY A 115 57.52 -55.47 27.34
CA GLY A 115 58.19 -56.67 26.83
C GLY A 115 57.69 -58.00 27.41
N ASP A 116 56.60 -58.02 28.17
CA ASP A 116 56.03 -59.24 28.76
C ASP A 116 55.08 -59.91 27.75
N GLN A 117 55.66 -60.75 26.89
CA GLN A 117 54.93 -61.40 25.79
C GLN A 117 53.96 -62.48 26.31
N ASP A 118 54.25 -63.11 27.45
CA ASP A 118 53.39 -64.14 28.02
C ASP A 118 52.05 -63.55 28.46
N LYS A 119 52.08 -62.44 29.20
CA LYS A 119 50.85 -61.75 29.60
C LYS A 119 50.16 -61.10 28.41
N ARG A 120 50.91 -60.53 27.46
CA ARG A 120 50.32 -60.02 26.21
C ARG A 120 49.48 -61.09 25.53
N ILE A 121 50.03 -62.29 25.30
CA ILE A 121 49.32 -63.41 24.67
C ILE A 121 48.10 -63.81 25.51
N ALA A 122 48.27 -63.99 26.82
CA ALA A 122 47.18 -64.41 27.71
C ALA A 122 45.97 -63.46 27.67
N TYR A 123 46.19 -62.14 27.60
CA TYR A 123 45.10 -61.16 27.49
C TYR A 123 44.49 -61.11 26.08
N LEU A 124 45.29 -61.32 25.02
CA LEU A 124 44.78 -61.40 23.64
C LEU A 124 43.92 -62.66 23.43
N GLU A 125 44.29 -63.78 24.03
CA GLU A 125 43.52 -65.03 23.99
C GLU A 125 42.18 -64.91 24.72
N GLN A 126 42.11 -64.11 25.78
CA GLN A 126 40.84 -63.74 26.42
C GLN A 126 40.01 -62.77 25.58
N ALA A 127 40.65 -61.82 24.89
CA ALA A 127 39.96 -60.84 24.03
C ALA A 127 39.35 -61.49 22.78
N MET A 128 40.04 -62.48 22.21
CA MET A 128 39.67 -63.13 20.95
C MET A 128 38.26 -63.74 20.91
N PRO A 129 37.79 -64.57 21.86
CA PRO A 129 36.43 -65.13 21.81
C PRO A 129 35.36 -64.04 21.87
N ILE A 130 35.58 -63.01 22.69
CA ILE A 130 34.65 -61.87 22.78
C ILE A 130 34.58 -61.15 21.43
N ALA A 131 35.72 -60.93 20.79
CA ALA A 131 35.77 -60.30 19.47
C ALA A 131 35.09 -61.15 18.37
N LEU A 132 35.24 -62.48 18.44
CA LEU A 132 34.61 -63.43 17.51
C LEU A 132 33.09 -63.47 17.67
N GLU A 133 32.60 -63.63 18.90
CA GLU A 133 31.17 -63.70 19.23
C GLU A 133 30.43 -62.42 18.84
N ASN A 134 31.08 -61.27 19.01
CA ASN A 134 30.50 -59.96 18.70
C ASN A 134 30.73 -59.53 17.24
N GLY A 135 31.41 -60.35 16.42
CA GLY A 135 31.64 -60.07 14.99
C GLY A 135 32.44 -58.79 14.73
N VAL A 136 33.30 -58.36 15.66
CA VAL A 136 34.04 -57.10 15.57
C VAL A 136 35.34 -57.27 14.77
N VAL A 137 35.19 -57.31 13.45
CA VAL A 137 36.26 -57.63 12.47
C VAL A 137 37.50 -56.73 12.59
N ILE A 138 37.34 -55.46 12.95
CA ILE A 138 38.48 -54.52 13.13
C ILE A 138 39.32 -54.95 14.33
N GLN A 139 38.70 -55.26 15.46
CA GLN A 139 39.38 -55.73 16.66
C GLN A 139 40.00 -57.11 16.43
N LEU A 140 39.37 -57.99 15.63
CA LEU A 140 39.96 -59.26 15.24
C LEU A 140 41.26 -59.07 14.44
N ASP A 141 41.27 -58.15 13.48
CA ASP A 141 42.49 -57.79 12.73
C ASP A 141 43.63 -57.36 13.68
N ASP A 142 43.34 -56.45 14.62
CA ASP A 142 44.32 -55.98 15.61
C ASP A 142 44.78 -57.07 16.59
N ILE A 143 43.86 -57.92 17.07
CA ILE A 143 44.18 -59.02 17.99
C ILE A 143 45.11 -60.02 17.31
N TYR A 144 44.79 -60.47 16.09
CA TYR A 144 45.62 -61.44 15.38
C TYR A 144 46.96 -60.88 14.93
N ARG A 145 47.02 -59.58 14.59
CA ARG A 145 48.30 -58.88 14.37
C ARG A 145 49.16 -58.89 15.63
N SER A 146 48.55 -58.54 16.77
CA SER A 146 49.26 -58.47 18.05
C SER A 146 49.72 -59.87 18.53
N LEU A 147 48.92 -60.92 18.31
CA LEU A 147 49.30 -62.31 18.58
C LEU A 147 50.44 -62.77 17.68
N TYR A 148 50.39 -62.46 16.38
CA TYR A 148 51.48 -62.77 15.43
C TYR A 148 52.80 -62.17 15.91
N GLU A 149 52.83 -60.86 16.19
CA GLU A 149 54.02 -60.15 16.67
C GLU A 149 54.54 -60.74 18.01
N ALA A 150 53.63 -61.12 18.91
CA ALA A 150 53.99 -61.72 20.19
C ALA A 150 54.63 -63.11 20.02
N TYR A 151 54.00 -63.99 19.24
CA TYR A 151 54.51 -65.33 18.97
C TYR A 151 55.84 -65.31 18.20
N GLU A 152 55.99 -64.38 17.25
CA GLU A 152 57.25 -64.18 16.52
C GLU A 152 58.38 -63.77 17.48
N SER A 153 58.11 -62.82 18.38
CA SER A 153 59.11 -62.39 19.38
C SER A 153 59.52 -63.48 20.37
N LYS A 154 58.65 -64.49 20.58
CA LYS A 154 58.95 -65.69 21.38
C LYS A 154 59.63 -66.81 20.60
N GLY A 155 59.75 -66.70 19.28
CA GLY A 155 60.28 -67.76 18.41
C GLY A 155 59.29 -68.90 18.11
N ASP A 156 58.01 -68.79 18.49
CA ASP A 156 56.99 -69.78 18.11
C ASP A 156 56.47 -69.49 16.70
N HIS A 157 57.25 -69.91 15.70
CA HIS A 157 56.92 -69.69 14.30
C HIS A 157 55.62 -70.37 13.85
N LYS A 158 55.20 -71.46 14.51
CA LYS A 158 53.97 -72.18 14.16
C LYS A 158 52.75 -71.38 14.58
N ALA A 159 52.72 -70.91 15.83
CA ALA A 159 51.65 -70.06 16.33
C ALA A 159 51.65 -68.70 15.64
N ALA A 160 52.82 -68.11 15.39
CA ALA A 160 52.95 -66.86 14.65
C ALA A 160 52.37 -66.96 13.24
N LEU A 161 52.66 -68.04 12.50
CA LEU A 161 52.11 -68.25 11.16
C LEU A 161 50.58 -68.43 11.18
N ALA A 162 50.06 -69.14 12.18
CA ALA A 162 48.61 -69.33 12.32
C ALA A 162 47.90 -67.98 12.60
N ALA A 163 48.44 -67.18 13.52
CA ALA A 163 47.94 -65.84 13.83
C ALA A 163 48.07 -64.91 12.61
N PHE A 164 49.19 -64.95 11.89
CA PHE A 164 49.42 -64.15 10.69
C PHE A 164 48.40 -64.45 9.58
N ARG A 165 48.09 -65.73 9.33
CA ARG A 165 47.06 -66.11 8.34
C ARG A 165 45.68 -65.54 8.71
N ARG A 166 45.34 -65.52 9.99
CA ARG A 166 44.10 -64.91 10.47
C ARG A 166 44.12 -63.38 10.36
N HIS A 167 45.24 -62.74 10.70
CA HIS A 167 45.43 -61.30 10.50
C HIS A 167 45.19 -60.92 9.04
N VAL A 168 45.82 -61.60 8.07
CA VAL A 168 45.62 -61.32 6.63
C VAL A 168 44.14 -61.44 6.23
N TYR A 169 43.47 -62.51 6.67
CA TYR A 169 42.05 -62.72 6.38
C TYR A 169 41.17 -61.57 6.90
N TYR A 170 41.34 -61.16 8.16
CA TYR A 170 40.53 -60.08 8.73
C TYR A 170 40.95 -58.70 8.20
N LYS A 171 42.23 -58.47 7.92
CA LYS A 171 42.73 -57.25 7.27
C LYS A 171 42.04 -57.01 5.94
N ASP A 172 41.98 -58.01 5.06
CA ASP A 172 41.31 -57.91 3.76
C ASP A 172 39.81 -57.61 3.93
N SER A 173 39.17 -58.21 4.94
CA SER A 173 37.78 -57.91 5.29
C SER A 173 37.59 -56.46 5.75
N THR A 174 38.49 -55.92 6.59
CA THR A 174 38.42 -54.51 7.03
C THR A 174 38.64 -53.52 5.89
N ILE A 175 39.52 -53.84 4.93
CA ILE A 175 39.79 -53.01 3.75
C ILE A 175 38.53 -52.91 2.89
N ASN A 176 37.87 -54.05 2.63
CA ASN A 176 36.61 -54.08 1.89
C ASN A 176 35.50 -53.29 2.60
N LEU A 177 35.38 -53.42 3.93
CA LEU A 177 34.41 -52.66 4.72
C LEU A 177 34.67 -51.14 4.65
N LYS A 178 35.92 -50.70 4.77
CA LYS A 178 36.30 -49.27 4.67
C LYS A 178 36.06 -48.74 3.26
N SER A 179 36.46 -49.48 2.24
CA SER A 179 36.26 -49.12 0.83
C SER A 179 34.78 -48.92 0.51
N ASN A 180 33.92 -49.87 0.91
CA ASN A 180 32.47 -49.78 0.70
C ASN A 180 31.83 -48.59 1.40
N LYS A 181 32.27 -48.24 2.62
CA LYS A 181 31.79 -47.05 3.35
C LYS A 181 32.17 -45.75 2.64
N VAL A 182 33.43 -45.63 2.22
CA VAL A 182 33.90 -44.44 1.49
C VAL A 182 33.15 -44.31 0.16
N LEU A 183 32.95 -45.41 -0.57
CA LEU A 183 32.18 -45.41 -1.82
C LEU A 183 30.73 -44.95 -1.60
N ALA A 184 30.06 -45.48 -0.58
CA ALA A 184 28.69 -45.08 -0.23
C ALA A 184 28.60 -43.59 0.17
N GLU A 185 29.60 -43.08 0.90
CA GLU A 185 29.68 -41.67 1.28
C GLU A 185 29.89 -40.75 0.07
N VAL A 186 30.82 -41.11 -0.82
CA VAL A 186 31.09 -40.36 -2.05
C VAL A 186 29.85 -40.34 -2.95
N GLU A 187 29.18 -41.48 -3.14
CA GLU A 187 27.95 -41.59 -3.92
C GLU A 187 26.85 -40.72 -3.31
N THR A 188 26.66 -40.77 -1.98
CA THR A 188 25.67 -39.93 -1.29
C THR A 188 25.96 -38.44 -1.46
N ARG A 189 27.23 -38.03 -1.35
CA ARG A 189 27.64 -36.64 -1.57
C ARG A 189 27.41 -36.21 -3.01
N TYR A 190 27.73 -37.07 -3.96
CA TYR A 190 27.53 -36.80 -5.39
C TYR A 190 26.04 -36.62 -5.73
N GLN A 191 25.19 -37.53 -5.27
CA GLN A 191 23.73 -37.42 -5.45
C GLN A 191 23.15 -36.18 -4.79
N THR A 192 23.63 -35.84 -3.59
CA THR A 192 23.23 -34.60 -2.89
C THR A 192 23.61 -33.37 -3.70
N ALA A 193 24.85 -33.29 -4.17
CA ALA A 193 25.32 -32.19 -5.00
C ALA A 193 24.53 -32.04 -6.32
N GLN A 194 24.18 -33.16 -6.97
CA GLN A 194 23.32 -33.12 -8.16
C GLN A 194 21.91 -32.57 -7.85
N LYS A 195 21.29 -33.01 -6.75
CA LYS A 195 19.96 -32.53 -6.33
C LYS A 195 19.99 -31.04 -5.99
N GLU A 196 21.01 -30.58 -5.25
CA GLU A 196 21.19 -29.17 -4.91
C GLU A 196 21.38 -28.31 -6.16
N LYS A 197 22.17 -28.76 -7.14
CA LYS A 197 22.32 -28.08 -8.42
C LYS A 197 20.99 -27.96 -9.16
N ALA A 198 20.23 -29.05 -9.27
CA ALA A 198 18.93 -29.05 -9.94
C ALA A 198 17.91 -28.15 -9.22
N LEU A 199 17.94 -28.09 -7.89
CA LEU A 199 17.12 -27.18 -7.09
C LEU A 199 17.51 -25.71 -7.35
N SER A 200 18.81 -25.41 -7.38
CA SER A 200 19.31 -24.07 -7.68
C SER A 200 18.88 -23.61 -9.09
N GLU A 201 18.95 -24.49 -10.09
CA GLU A 201 18.50 -24.18 -11.46
C GLU A 201 16.98 -23.93 -11.52
N LYS A 202 16.17 -24.75 -10.84
CA LYS A 202 14.72 -24.51 -10.72
C LYS A 202 14.41 -23.20 -10.01
N GLN A 203 15.14 -22.87 -8.94
CA GLN A 203 14.95 -21.63 -8.20
C GLN A 203 15.25 -20.40 -9.05
N LEU A 204 16.30 -20.47 -9.88
CA LEU A 204 16.63 -19.42 -10.83
C LEU A 204 15.51 -19.23 -11.87
N GLN A 205 14.96 -20.32 -12.40
CA GLN A 205 13.83 -20.26 -13.35
C GLN A 205 12.57 -19.64 -12.71
N LEU A 206 12.26 -20.00 -11.46
CA LEU A 206 11.13 -19.40 -10.73
C LEU A 206 11.34 -17.89 -10.54
N THR A 207 12.53 -17.49 -10.13
CA THR A 207 12.89 -16.07 -9.95
C THR A 207 12.78 -15.29 -11.26
N GLN A 208 13.20 -15.88 -12.39
CA GLN A 208 13.05 -15.27 -13.71
C GLN A 208 11.58 -15.13 -14.12
N LYS A 209 10.75 -16.15 -13.85
CA LYS A 209 9.30 -16.09 -14.10
C LYS A 209 8.62 -15.03 -13.23
N ASP A 210 8.97 -14.94 -11.95
CA ASP A 210 8.44 -13.92 -11.05
C ASP A 210 8.79 -12.52 -11.54
N LEU A 211 10.03 -12.30 -12.00
CA LEU A 211 10.44 -11.02 -12.58
C LEU A 211 9.63 -10.69 -13.85
N GLN A 212 9.38 -11.68 -14.72
CA GLN A 212 8.52 -11.48 -15.90
C GLN A 212 7.08 -11.16 -15.52
N LEU A 213 6.52 -11.84 -14.51
CA LEU A 213 5.18 -11.57 -13.99
C LEU A 213 5.10 -10.18 -13.36
N HIS A 214 6.11 -9.75 -12.61
CA HIS A 214 6.18 -8.41 -12.04
C HIS A 214 6.19 -7.34 -13.13
N LYS A 215 7.00 -7.52 -14.19
CA LYS A 215 6.99 -6.61 -15.35
C LYS A 215 5.63 -6.59 -16.03
N SER A 216 5.02 -7.75 -16.27
CA SER A 216 3.69 -7.85 -16.88
C SER A 216 2.61 -7.14 -16.04
N ARG A 217 2.62 -7.35 -14.71
CA ARG A 217 1.73 -6.66 -13.75
C ARG A 217 1.93 -5.14 -13.74
N GLN A 218 3.16 -4.67 -13.88
CA GLN A 218 3.43 -3.23 -14.00
C GLN A 218 2.84 -2.66 -15.28
N TYR A 219 3.01 -3.32 -16.43
CA TYR A 219 2.40 -2.87 -17.68
C TYR A 219 0.87 -2.87 -17.66
N THR A 220 0.24 -3.90 -17.07
CA THR A 220 -1.22 -3.92 -16.92
C THR A 220 -1.73 -2.85 -15.96
N PHE A 221 -0.99 -2.56 -14.87
CA PHE A 221 -1.34 -1.45 -13.98
C PHE A 221 -1.25 -0.09 -14.71
N TYR A 222 -0.17 0.16 -15.45
CA TYR A 222 -0.01 1.40 -16.21
C TYR A 222 -1.06 1.56 -17.32
N SER A 223 -1.45 0.49 -18.01
CA SER A 223 -2.48 0.58 -19.05
C SER A 223 -3.87 0.88 -18.46
N ILE A 224 -4.23 0.29 -17.32
CA ILE A 224 -5.47 0.60 -16.60
C ILE A 224 -5.45 2.06 -16.11
N ALA A 225 -4.35 2.51 -15.52
CA ALA A 225 -4.20 3.89 -15.05
C ALA A 225 -4.31 4.90 -16.21
N ALA A 226 -3.69 4.62 -17.35
CA ALA A 226 -3.78 5.44 -18.55
C ALA A 226 -5.22 5.49 -19.10
N ALA A 227 -5.94 4.36 -19.12
CA ALA A 227 -7.33 4.31 -19.55
C ALA A 227 -8.26 5.11 -18.62
N LEU A 228 -8.08 5.00 -17.31
CA LEU A 228 -8.84 5.79 -16.32
C LEU A 228 -8.54 7.28 -16.44
N PHE A 229 -7.27 7.65 -16.67
CA PHE A 229 -6.88 9.04 -16.86
C PHE A 229 -7.49 9.63 -18.15
N ALA A 230 -7.47 8.88 -19.25
CA ALA A 230 -8.15 9.26 -20.49
C ALA A 230 -9.66 9.41 -20.29
N LEU A 231 -10.30 8.52 -19.52
CA LEU A 231 -11.72 8.61 -19.17
C LEU A 231 -12.02 9.87 -18.35
N LEU A 232 -11.19 10.19 -17.35
CA LEU A 232 -11.33 11.41 -16.55
C LEU A 232 -11.23 12.67 -17.41
N ILE A 233 -10.27 12.71 -18.34
CA ILE A 233 -10.14 13.82 -19.30
C ILE A 233 -11.40 13.91 -20.17
N ALA A 234 -11.88 12.79 -20.71
CA ALA A 234 -13.08 12.77 -21.56
C ALA A 234 -14.33 13.27 -20.80
N VAL A 235 -14.52 12.84 -19.54
CA VAL A 235 -15.60 13.32 -18.66
C VAL A 235 -15.45 14.81 -18.37
N GLY A 236 -14.23 15.26 -18.05
CA GLY A 236 -13.94 16.68 -17.81
C GLY A 236 -14.25 17.56 -19.04
N LEU A 237 -13.82 17.13 -20.22
CA LEU A 237 -14.12 17.80 -21.48
C LEU A 237 -15.63 17.81 -21.79
N TYR A 238 -16.32 16.71 -21.52
CA TYR A 238 -17.77 16.63 -21.67
C TYR A 238 -18.50 17.62 -20.75
N PHE A 239 -18.11 17.70 -19.48
CA PHE A 239 -18.67 18.68 -18.53
C PHE A 239 -18.34 20.12 -18.94
N PHE A 240 -17.11 20.39 -19.39
CA PHE A 240 -16.71 21.70 -19.88
C PHE A 240 -17.53 22.13 -21.10
N TYR A 241 -17.68 21.24 -22.08
CA TYR A 241 -18.52 21.46 -23.26
C TYR A 241 -19.98 21.72 -22.87
N ARG A 242 -20.55 20.89 -21.99
CA ARG A 242 -21.93 21.03 -21.51
C ARG A 242 -22.14 22.37 -20.79
N ASN A 243 -21.20 22.79 -19.95
CA ASN A 243 -21.27 24.07 -19.25
C ASN A 243 -21.17 25.25 -20.19
N ARG A 244 -20.24 25.22 -21.16
CA ARG A 244 -20.15 26.26 -22.21
C ARG A 244 -21.44 26.33 -23.04
N LYS A 245 -22.01 25.20 -23.43
CA LYS A 245 -23.27 25.17 -24.20
C LYS A 245 -24.42 25.78 -23.40
N LYS A 246 -24.55 25.46 -22.11
CA LYS A 246 -25.56 26.07 -21.22
C LYS A 246 -25.33 27.58 -21.05
N ALA A 247 -24.10 28.02 -20.88
CA ALA A 247 -23.77 29.45 -20.77
C ALA A 247 -24.11 30.20 -22.05
N HIS A 248 -23.77 29.64 -23.21
CA HIS A 248 -24.12 30.22 -24.51
C HIS A 248 -25.63 30.32 -24.71
N GLN A 249 -26.39 29.29 -24.34
CA GLN A 249 -27.86 29.34 -24.37
C GLN A 249 -28.46 30.41 -23.45
N ARG A 250 -27.88 30.63 -22.26
CA ARG A 250 -28.30 31.71 -21.35
C ARG A 250 -28.04 33.08 -21.97
N ASN A 251 -26.86 33.30 -22.55
CA ASN A 251 -26.52 34.56 -23.20
C ASN A 251 -27.43 34.84 -24.41
N LEU A 252 -27.74 33.83 -25.22
CA LEU A 252 -28.68 33.97 -26.34
C LEU A 252 -30.08 34.37 -25.87
N LYS A 253 -30.59 33.74 -24.82
CA LYS A 253 -31.89 34.12 -24.23
C LYS A 253 -31.88 35.54 -23.66
N ALA A 254 -30.81 35.91 -22.96
CA ALA A 254 -30.66 37.27 -22.43
C ALA A 254 -30.64 38.32 -23.55
N MET A 255 -29.89 38.07 -24.64
CA MET A 255 -29.87 38.95 -25.81
C MET A 255 -31.24 39.04 -26.50
N GLN A 256 -31.99 37.95 -26.58
CA GLN A 256 -33.35 37.96 -27.13
C GLN A 256 -34.29 38.83 -26.29
N GLN A 257 -34.25 38.67 -24.96
CA GLN A 257 -35.06 39.49 -24.04
C GLN A 257 -34.68 40.97 -24.10
N GLU A 258 -33.38 41.28 -24.18
CA GLU A 258 -32.91 42.65 -24.33
C GLU A 258 -33.42 43.29 -25.62
N LYS A 259 -33.36 42.55 -26.74
CA LYS A 259 -33.89 43.01 -28.03
C LYS A 259 -35.41 43.20 -28.00
N GLU A 260 -36.14 42.31 -27.35
CA GLU A 260 -37.59 42.40 -27.18
C GLU A 260 -37.98 43.65 -26.39
N LEU A 261 -37.28 43.93 -25.28
CA LEU A 261 -37.48 45.16 -24.50
C LEU A 261 -37.15 46.42 -25.29
N GLN A 262 -36.06 46.42 -26.06
CA GLN A 262 -35.71 47.55 -26.92
C GLN A 262 -36.76 47.80 -28.00
N LEU A 263 -37.29 46.75 -28.63
CA LEU A 263 -38.37 46.87 -29.61
C LEU A 263 -39.64 47.43 -28.97
N LEU A 264 -40.04 46.90 -27.82
CA LEU A 264 -41.20 47.39 -27.08
C LEU A 264 -41.06 48.87 -26.72
N GLN A 265 -39.89 49.27 -26.22
CA GLN A 265 -39.60 50.66 -25.89
C GLN A 265 -39.64 51.57 -27.12
N ALA A 266 -39.08 51.13 -28.25
CA ALA A 266 -39.11 51.88 -29.50
C ALA A 266 -40.54 52.06 -30.04
N VAL A 267 -41.38 51.03 -29.95
CA VAL A 267 -42.80 51.09 -30.31
C VAL A 267 -43.54 52.09 -29.42
N LEU A 268 -43.40 52.00 -28.10
CA LEU A 268 -44.05 52.92 -27.16
C LEU A 268 -43.63 54.38 -27.39
N GLN A 269 -42.33 54.63 -27.62
CA GLN A 269 -41.84 55.97 -27.95
C GLN A 269 -42.38 56.46 -29.30
N GLY A 270 -42.50 55.56 -30.28
CA GLY A 270 -43.12 55.85 -31.57
C GLY A 270 -44.57 56.27 -31.44
N GLU A 271 -45.38 55.52 -30.67
CA GLU A 271 -46.77 55.84 -30.41
C GLU A 271 -46.94 57.17 -29.69
N GLU A 272 -46.13 57.44 -28.65
CA GLU A 272 -46.24 58.71 -27.90
C GLU A 272 -45.83 59.91 -28.78
N LYS A 273 -44.81 59.74 -29.62
CA LYS A 273 -44.43 60.76 -30.60
C LYS A 273 -45.55 61.02 -31.61
N GLU A 274 -46.26 59.98 -32.02
CA GLU A 274 -47.39 60.12 -32.94
C GLU A 274 -48.60 60.78 -32.27
N ARG A 275 -48.93 60.43 -31.02
CA ARG A 275 -49.95 61.13 -30.21
C ARG A 275 -49.62 62.62 -30.11
N SER A 276 -48.36 62.96 -29.83
CA SER A 276 -47.89 64.34 -29.79
C SER A 276 -48.00 65.03 -31.15
N ARG A 277 -47.68 64.35 -32.25
CA ARG A 277 -47.81 64.92 -33.61
C ARG A 277 -49.27 65.23 -33.93
N ILE A 278 -50.17 64.27 -33.73
CA ILE A 278 -51.61 64.43 -33.99
C ILE A 278 -52.20 65.55 -33.15
N ALA A 279 -51.85 65.62 -31.85
CA ALA A 279 -52.32 66.68 -30.96
C ALA A 279 -51.94 68.07 -31.48
N LYS A 280 -50.71 68.23 -31.97
CA LYS A 280 -50.22 69.49 -32.54
C LYS A 280 -50.95 69.84 -33.83
N ASP A 281 -51.10 68.87 -34.74
CA ASP A 281 -51.82 69.07 -36.02
C ASP A 281 -53.30 69.45 -35.77
N LEU A 282 -53.94 68.87 -34.74
CA LEU A 282 -55.30 69.24 -34.32
C LEU A 282 -55.38 70.64 -33.71
N HIS A 283 -54.42 71.01 -32.86
CA HIS A 283 -54.40 72.31 -32.18
C HIS A 283 -54.16 73.47 -33.17
N ASP A 284 -53.06 73.37 -33.93
CA ASP A 284 -52.61 74.44 -34.80
C ASP A 284 -53.45 74.49 -36.09
N GLY A 285 -53.81 73.31 -36.63
CA GLY A 285 -54.59 73.19 -37.85
C GLY A 285 -56.08 73.37 -37.61
N VAL A 286 -56.73 72.34 -37.07
CA VAL A 286 -58.20 72.27 -37.03
C VAL A 286 -58.79 73.29 -36.06
N ALA A 287 -58.29 73.40 -34.82
CA ALA A 287 -58.81 74.36 -33.86
C ALA A 287 -58.52 75.81 -34.27
N GLY A 288 -57.37 76.07 -34.90
CA GLY A 288 -57.04 77.36 -35.50
C GLY A 288 -58.02 77.77 -36.61
N MET A 289 -58.32 76.85 -37.53
CA MET A 289 -59.31 77.07 -38.60
C MET A 289 -60.72 77.31 -38.05
N LEU A 290 -61.17 76.52 -37.07
CA LEU A 290 -62.48 76.69 -36.45
C LEU A 290 -62.61 78.05 -35.75
N ALA A 291 -61.54 78.53 -35.09
CA ALA A 291 -61.51 79.86 -34.51
C ALA A 291 -61.59 80.96 -35.58
N ALA A 292 -60.87 80.83 -36.70
CA ALA A 292 -60.95 81.77 -37.81
C ALA A 292 -62.35 81.81 -38.44
N VAL A 293 -62.95 80.64 -38.70
CA VAL A 293 -64.34 80.53 -39.18
C VAL A 293 -65.29 81.20 -38.18
N LYS A 294 -65.12 80.97 -36.87
CA LYS A 294 -65.95 81.60 -35.84
C LYS A 294 -65.85 83.11 -35.89
N MET A 295 -64.63 83.66 -35.99
CA MET A 295 -64.41 85.10 -36.08
C MET A 295 -65.08 85.70 -37.33
N HIS A 296 -64.99 85.03 -38.48
CA HIS A 296 -65.66 85.46 -39.70
C HIS A 296 -67.20 85.47 -39.55
N PHE A 297 -67.79 84.37 -39.07
CA PHE A 297 -69.24 84.29 -38.85
C PHE A 297 -69.71 85.29 -37.79
N SER A 298 -68.95 85.50 -36.71
CA SER A 298 -69.25 86.50 -35.68
C SER A 298 -69.14 87.93 -36.20
N SER A 299 -68.22 88.21 -37.13
CA SER A 299 -68.13 89.51 -37.80
C SER A 299 -69.32 89.75 -38.73
N VAL A 300 -69.80 88.72 -39.43
CA VAL A 300 -70.95 88.81 -40.34
C VAL A 300 -72.24 89.12 -39.58
N SER A 301 -72.46 88.52 -38.40
CA SER A 301 -73.64 88.82 -37.56
C SER A 301 -73.64 90.24 -37.00
N VAL A 302 -72.46 90.84 -36.77
CA VAL A 302 -72.35 92.24 -36.33
C VAL A 302 -72.63 93.21 -37.48
N GLN A 303 -72.25 92.86 -38.72
CA GLN A 303 -72.40 93.73 -39.89
C GLN A 303 -73.80 93.72 -40.52
N HIS A 304 -74.55 92.62 -40.37
CA HIS A 304 -75.88 92.47 -40.98
C HIS A 304 -76.97 92.33 -39.92
N GLN A 305 -77.70 93.42 -39.68
CA GLN A 305 -78.73 93.52 -38.64
C GLN A 305 -79.92 92.54 -38.83
N SER A 306 -80.12 92.01 -40.04
CA SER A 306 -81.10 90.97 -40.35
C SER A 306 -80.75 89.58 -39.81
N ILE A 307 -79.47 89.33 -39.51
CA ILE A 307 -78.95 88.01 -39.06
C ILE A 307 -78.65 88.01 -37.56
N GLN A 308 -78.60 89.19 -36.93
CA GLN A 308 -78.19 89.40 -35.55
C GLN A 308 -79.08 88.68 -34.49
N GLY A 309 -80.23 88.15 -34.90
CA GLY A 309 -81.14 87.33 -34.09
C GLY A 309 -81.69 86.08 -34.79
N ASP A 310 -81.09 85.64 -35.91
CA ASP A 310 -81.50 84.41 -36.60
C ASP A 310 -81.07 83.18 -35.78
N GLU A 311 -82.05 82.40 -35.34
CA GLU A 311 -81.85 81.24 -34.48
C GLU A 311 -81.00 80.15 -35.15
N ALA A 312 -81.14 79.96 -36.47
CA ALA A 312 -80.36 78.98 -37.23
C ALA A 312 -78.88 79.39 -37.36
N PHE A 313 -78.63 80.70 -37.53
CA PHE A 313 -77.27 81.24 -37.57
C PHE A 313 -76.57 81.14 -36.22
N LEU A 314 -77.28 81.50 -35.13
CA LEU A 314 -76.78 81.34 -33.76
C LEU A 314 -76.52 79.86 -33.42
N GLN A 315 -77.35 78.94 -33.91
CA GLN A 315 -77.11 77.51 -33.77
C GLN A 315 -75.85 77.05 -34.52
N GLY A 316 -75.59 77.57 -35.72
CA GLY A 316 -74.35 77.31 -36.45
C GLY A 316 -73.09 77.77 -35.71
N ILE A 317 -73.12 78.95 -35.09
CA ILE A 317 -72.03 79.43 -34.24
C ILE A 317 -71.87 78.55 -32.99
N ARG A 318 -72.97 78.14 -32.35
CA ARG A 318 -72.92 77.23 -31.18
C ARG A 318 -72.29 75.88 -31.53
N LEU A 319 -72.66 75.28 -32.67
CA LEU A 319 -72.08 74.01 -33.13
C LEU A 319 -70.58 74.17 -33.45
N LEU A 320 -70.18 75.32 -34.00
CA LEU A 320 -68.78 75.62 -34.26
C LEU A 320 -67.97 75.78 -32.96
N ASP A 321 -68.58 76.37 -31.94
CA ASP A 321 -68.01 76.47 -30.60
C ASP A 321 -67.86 75.11 -29.93
N GLU A 322 -68.88 74.27 -30.04
CA GLU A 322 -68.86 72.91 -29.53
C GLU A 322 -67.79 72.07 -30.24
N ALA A 323 -67.71 72.15 -31.57
CA ALA A 323 -66.67 71.47 -32.36
C ALA A 323 -65.26 71.97 -32.01
N SER A 324 -65.08 73.29 -31.83
CA SER A 324 -63.79 73.88 -31.44
C SER A 324 -63.36 73.43 -30.03
N LEU A 325 -64.31 73.38 -29.10
CA LEU A 325 -64.10 72.92 -27.74
C LEU A 325 -63.71 71.43 -27.72
N GLU A 326 -64.40 70.58 -28.50
CA GLU A 326 -64.10 69.15 -28.59
C GLU A 326 -62.75 68.86 -29.25
N VAL A 327 -62.37 69.59 -30.31
CA VAL A 327 -61.03 69.46 -30.91
C VAL A 327 -59.94 69.89 -29.92
N ARG A 328 -60.15 70.99 -29.18
CA ARG A 328 -59.19 71.45 -28.15
C ARG A 328 -59.04 70.44 -27.01
N LYS A 329 -60.14 69.88 -26.52
CA LYS A 329 -60.12 68.79 -25.52
C LYS A 329 -59.36 67.58 -26.03
N THR A 330 -59.66 67.13 -27.26
CA THR A 330 -59.01 65.97 -27.89
C THR A 330 -57.51 66.19 -28.05
N SER A 331 -57.10 67.37 -28.52
CA SER A 331 -55.70 67.76 -28.62
C SER A 331 -55.00 67.77 -27.24
N HIS A 332 -55.61 68.35 -26.21
CA HIS A 332 -55.05 68.36 -24.85
C HIS A 332 -54.97 66.97 -24.21
N ASN A 333 -55.89 66.07 -24.53
CA ASN A 333 -55.86 64.68 -24.06
C ASN A 333 -54.75 63.88 -24.75
N LEU A 334 -54.49 64.17 -26.03
CA LEU A 334 -53.41 63.55 -26.80
C LEU A 334 -52.04 64.13 -26.46
N MET A 335 -51.93 65.42 -26.11
CA MET A 335 -50.72 66.06 -25.61
C MET A 335 -51.06 66.92 -24.38
N PRO A 336 -50.76 66.44 -23.16
CA PRO A 336 -51.02 67.20 -21.95
C PRO A 336 -50.03 68.36 -21.83
N GLU A 337 -50.32 69.49 -22.45
CA GLU A 337 -49.45 70.67 -22.49
C GLU A 337 -49.15 71.21 -21.07
N VAL A 338 -50.12 71.07 -20.16
CA VAL A 338 -49.98 71.41 -18.73
C VAL A 338 -48.87 70.59 -18.07
N LEU A 339 -48.70 69.32 -18.46
CA LEU A 339 -47.61 68.47 -17.97
C LEU A 339 -46.25 68.96 -18.47
N LEU A 340 -46.17 69.32 -19.75
CA LEU A 340 -44.93 69.80 -20.35
C LEU A 340 -44.49 71.14 -19.75
N GLN A 341 -45.42 72.07 -19.51
CA GLN A 341 -45.13 73.42 -19.05
C GLN A 341 -45.05 73.55 -17.52
N HIS A 342 -45.88 72.83 -16.78
CA HIS A 342 -46.04 73.02 -15.33
C HIS A 342 -45.71 71.78 -14.49
N GLY A 343 -45.37 70.66 -15.12
CA GLY A 343 -44.95 69.45 -14.41
C GLY A 343 -46.10 68.57 -13.93
N LEU A 344 -45.69 67.42 -13.39
CA LEU A 344 -46.59 66.31 -13.05
C LEU A 344 -47.65 66.67 -12.01
N ASP A 345 -47.25 67.34 -10.92
CA ASP A 345 -48.17 67.68 -9.82
C ASP A 345 -49.32 68.57 -10.30
N VAL A 346 -48.98 69.65 -11.01
CA VAL A 346 -49.96 70.62 -11.52
C VAL A 346 -50.88 69.97 -12.56
N ALA A 347 -50.31 69.16 -13.44
CA ALA A 347 -51.07 68.48 -14.48
C ALA A 347 -52.06 67.46 -13.90
N LEU A 348 -51.64 66.60 -12.97
CA LEU A 348 -52.50 65.61 -12.32
C LEU A 348 -53.59 66.28 -11.48
N ARG A 349 -53.25 67.30 -10.69
CA ARG A 349 -54.22 68.05 -9.90
C ARG A 349 -55.32 68.64 -10.77
N ARG A 350 -54.93 69.27 -11.89
CA ARG A 350 -55.89 69.85 -12.85
C ARG A 350 -56.73 68.76 -13.52
N TYR A 351 -56.12 67.65 -13.93
CA TYR A 351 -56.81 66.55 -14.58
C TYR A 351 -57.88 65.93 -13.66
N CYS A 352 -57.51 65.58 -12.41
CA CYS A 352 -58.43 65.03 -11.42
C CYS A 352 -59.57 66.00 -11.07
N GLN A 353 -59.28 67.30 -10.92
CA GLN A 353 -60.31 68.33 -10.70
C GLN A 353 -61.29 68.44 -11.86
N ASN A 354 -60.81 68.38 -13.11
CA ASN A 354 -61.66 68.44 -14.29
C ASN A 354 -62.61 67.24 -14.39
N ILE A 355 -62.12 66.03 -14.09
CA ILE A 355 -62.96 64.83 -14.04
C ILE A 355 -63.99 64.96 -12.91
N SER A 356 -63.57 65.41 -11.73
CA SER A 356 -64.46 65.53 -10.57
C SER A 356 -65.61 66.53 -10.78
N ASN A 357 -65.40 67.55 -11.62
CA ASN A 357 -66.43 68.53 -11.98
C ASN A 357 -67.49 68.00 -12.96
N SER A 358 -67.27 66.84 -13.59
CA SER A 358 -68.22 66.25 -14.54
C SER A 358 -69.42 65.55 -13.87
N ASN A 359 -69.48 65.53 -12.53
CA ASN A 359 -70.51 64.88 -11.69
C ASN A 359 -70.65 63.34 -11.85
N VAL A 360 -69.79 62.69 -12.65
CA VAL A 360 -69.83 61.23 -12.85
C VAL A 360 -68.92 60.47 -11.89
N LEU A 361 -67.76 61.04 -11.53
CA LEU A 361 -66.76 60.42 -10.67
C LEU A 361 -66.20 61.47 -9.71
N GLN A 362 -66.10 61.18 -8.41
CA GLN A 362 -65.46 62.06 -7.42
C GLN A 362 -64.00 61.64 -7.24
N VAL A 363 -63.06 62.51 -7.56
CA VAL A 363 -61.61 62.22 -7.51
C VAL A 363 -60.91 63.26 -6.63
N GLN A 364 -60.27 62.80 -5.56
CA GLN A 364 -59.42 63.62 -4.71
C GLN A 364 -57.95 63.36 -5.04
N TYR A 365 -57.18 64.43 -5.28
CA TYR A 365 -55.74 64.37 -5.55
C TYR A 365 -54.97 65.04 -4.40
N ASP A 366 -54.11 64.26 -3.74
CA ASP A 366 -53.23 64.72 -2.67
C ASP A 366 -51.75 64.53 -3.06
N SER A 367 -50.95 65.55 -2.79
CA SER A 367 -49.51 65.58 -3.08
C SER A 367 -48.76 66.00 -1.81
N TRP A 368 -47.71 65.27 -1.42
CA TRP A 368 -46.92 65.58 -0.22
C TRP A 368 -45.46 65.87 -0.59
N GLY A 369 -44.92 66.99 -0.07
CA GLY A 369 -43.54 67.43 -0.31
C GLY A 369 -43.37 68.38 -1.50
N GLU A 370 -42.14 68.84 -1.75
CA GLU A 370 -41.78 69.64 -2.93
C GLU A 370 -41.53 68.72 -4.14
N MET A 371 -42.49 68.69 -5.07
CA MET A 371 -42.36 67.95 -6.32
C MET A 371 -41.40 68.66 -7.27
N HIS A 372 -40.21 68.07 -7.44
CA HIS A 372 -39.23 68.52 -8.42
C HIS A 372 -39.57 67.96 -9.81
N ARG A 373 -39.10 68.64 -10.86
CA ARG A 373 -39.26 68.18 -12.24
C ARG A 373 -38.47 66.89 -12.47
N PHE A 374 -39.16 65.86 -12.94
CA PHE A 374 -38.55 64.60 -13.36
C PHE A 374 -38.21 64.62 -14.85
N GLN A 375 -37.53 63.58 -15.35
CA GLN A 375 -37.34 63.40 -16.78
C GLN A 375 -38.72 63.33 -17.47
N ASN A 376 -38.93 64.10 -18.53
CA ASN A 376 -40.22 64.24 -19.19
C ASN A 376 -40.92 62.90 -19.52
N ASN A 377 -40.16 61.87 -19.91
CA ASN A 377 -40.70 60.54 -20.20
C ASN A 377 -41.33 59.88 -18.97
N PHE A 378 -40.73 60.07 -17.78
CA PHE A 378 -41.25 59.55 -16.52
C PHE A 378 -42.54 60.28 -16.13
N GLU A 379 -42.54 61.62 -16.16
CA GLU A 379 -43.74 62.41 -15.87
C GLU A 379 -44.89 62.04 -16.81
N LEU A 380 -44.60 61.89 -18.09
CA LEU A 380 -45.58 61.48 -19.11
C LEU A 380 -46.11 60.07 -18.87
N SER A 381 -45.26 59.11 -18.54
CA SER A 381 -45.70 57.75 -18.22
C SER A 381 -46.60 57.70 -16.99
N VAL A 382 -46.25 58.41 -15.91
CA VAL A 382 -47.10 58.47 -14.71
C VAL A 382 -48.43 59.16 -15.02
N TYR A 383 -48.39 60.26 -15.77
CA TYR A 383 -49.60 60.95 -16.19
C TYR A 383 -50.51 60.06 -17.05
N ARG A 384 -49.94 59.30 -18.00
CA ARG A 384 -50.68 58.33 -18.83
C ARG A 384 -51.28 57.20 -18.00
N ILE A 385 -50.54 56.66 -17.02
CA ILE A 385 -51.08 55.65 -16.09
C ILE A 385 -52.32 56.18 -15.38
N VAL A 386 -52.27 57.41 -14.85
CA VAL A 386 -53.42 58.01 -14.17
C VAL A 386 -54.57 58.29 -15.15
N GLN A 387 -54.27 58.75 -16.37
CA GLN A 387 -55.24 59.03 -17.42
C GLN A 387 -55.97 57.78 -17.94
N GLU A 388 -55.29 56.64 -18.02
CA GLU A 388 -55.90 55.36 -18.47
C GLU A 388 -56.62 54.64 -17.31
N LEU A 389 -56.31 54.98 -16.06
CA LEU A 389 -56.89 54.36 -14.87
C LEU A 389 -58.20 55.03 -14.41
N LEU A 390 -58.32 56.34 -14.62
CA LEU A 390 -59.51 57.15 -14.30
C LEU A 390 -60.40 57.30 -15.54
#